data_AF-A0A560JUB4-F1
#
_entry.id   AF-A0A560JUB4-F1
#
_cell.length_a   1.000
_cell.length_b   1.000
_cell.length_c   1.000
_cell.angle_alpha   90.00
_cell.angle_beta   90.00
_cell.angle_gamma   90.00
#
_symmetry.space_group_name_H-M   'P 1'
#
loop_
_entity.id
_entity.type
_entity.pdbx_description
1 polymer ?
#
loop_
_entity_poly.entity_id
_entity_poly.type
_entity_poly.pdbx_seq_one_letter_code
_entity_poly.pdbx_strand_id
1 'polypeptide(L)'
;MSRSIAAHSILFSAVVAGAVGLATMARSETLSADTALKAKFDAVDVNLYYHPTQAGYQVVVTAGTQDPASTVRFVSTLAPDQETVVSVPRGAGQQALELRLRRVGDQLELVRPVS
;
A
#
# COMPACT_ATOMS: atom_id res chain seq x y z
N MET A 1 -61.88 4.38 -31.29
CA MET A 1 -61.04 5.05 -32.31
C MET A 1 -60.02 5.90 -31.58
N SER A 2 -58.81 5.36 -31.36
CA SER A 2 -57.75 5.98 -30.55
C SER A 2 -56.62 6.42 -31.50
N ARG A 3 -56.26 7.71 -31.53
CA ARG A 3 -55.18 8.24 -32.39
C ARG A 3 -53.89 8.34 -31.58
N SER A 4 -52.91 7.60 -32.06
CA SER A 4 -51.58 7.34 -31.49
C SER A 4 -50.72 8.60 -31.35
N ILE A 5 -50.01 8.70 -30.22
CA ILE A 5 -48.99 9.70 -29.91
C ILE A 5 -47.66 9.20 -30.49
N ALA A 6 -47.12 9.88 -31.49
CA ALA A 6 -45.81 9.57 -32.05
C ALA A 6 -44.69 10.17 -31.18
N ALA A 7 -44.26 9.40 -30.17
CA ALA A 7 -43.04 9.67 -29.42
C ALA A 7 -41.83 9.40 -30.34
N HIS A 8 -41.07 10.45 -30.67
CA HIS A 8 -39.80 10.31 -31.37
C HIS A 8 -38.74 9.84 -30.38
N SER A 9 -38.47 8.54 -30.39
CA SER A 9 -37.39 7.91 -29.61
C SER A 9 -36.04 8.32 -30.19
N ILE A 10 -35.37 9.29 -29.56
CA ILE A 10 -33.96 9.59 -29.83
C ILE A 10 -33.12 8.57 -29.06
N LEU A 11 -32.61 7.57 -29.78
CA LEU A 11 -31.61 6.63 -29.28
C LEU A 11 -30.28 7.39 -29.09
N PHE A 12 -29.93 7.69 -27.84
CA PHE A 12 -28.55 8.03 -27.47
C PHE A 12 -27.77 6.76 -27.20
N SER A 13 -27.13 6.21 -28.24
CA SER A 13 -26.11 5.19 -28.08
C SER A 13 -24.81 5.84 -27.60
N ALA A 14 -24.62 5.93 -26.30
CA ALA A 14 -23.32 6.26 -25.72
C ALA A 14 -22.46 4.99 -25.62
N VAL A 15 -21.62 4.76 -26.63
CA VAL A 15 -20.52 3.79 -26.54
C VAL A 15 -19.46 4.40 -25.63
N VAL A 16 -19.48 4.07 -24.34
CA VAL A 16 -18.35 4.35 -23.45
C VAL A 16 -17.30 3.28 -23.76
N ALA A 17 -16.33 3.64 -24.60
CA ALA A 17 -15.13 2.86 -24.83
C ALA A 17 -14.38 2.74 -23.49
N GLY A 18 -14.42 1.54 -22.91
CA GLY A 18 -13.71 1.21 -21.68
C GLY A 18 -12.21 1.26 -21.91
N ALA A 19 -11.57 2.35 -21.51
CA ALA A 19 -10.15 2.33 -21.22
C ALA A 19 -9.96 1.56 -19.91
N VAL A 20 -9.84 0.23 -20.00
CA VAL A 20 -9.34 -0.58 -18.89
C VAL A 20 -7.84 -0.29 -18.79
N GLY A 21 -7.50 0.81 -18.11
CA GLY A 21 -6.15 1.00 -17.63
C GLY A 21 -5.80 -0.20 -16.74
N LEU A 22 -4.68 -0.86 -17.03
CA LEU A 22 -4.09 -1.86 -16.14
C LEU A 22 -3.67 -1.13 -14.86
N ALA A 23 -4.61 -0.93 -13.94
CA ALA A 23 -4.29 -0.51 -12.59
C ALA A 23 -3.59 -1.70 -11.94
N THR A 24 -2.26 -1.64 -11.84
CA THR A 24 -1.48 -2.53 -10.99
C THR A 24 -1.99 -2.34 -9.56
N MET A 25 -2.85 -3.26 -9.12
CA MET A 25 -3.48 -3.22 -7.81
C MET A 25 -2.39 -3.36 -6.74
N ALA A 26 -2.23 -2.33 -5.91
CA ALA A 26 -1.40 -2.43 -4.72
C ALA A 26 -1.96 -3.56 -3.83
N ARG A 27 -1.11 -4.51 -3.44
CA ARG A 27 -1.51 -5.63 -2.60
C ARG A 27 -1.37 -5.22 -1.14
N SER A 28 -2.49 -5.17 -0.42
CA SER A 28 -2.52 -5.10 1.04
C SER A 28 -2.47 -6.50 1.62
N GLU A 29 -1.67 -6.70 2.66
CA GLU A 29 -1.66 -7.91 3.46
C GLU A 29 -1.72 -7.57 4.96
N THR A 30 -2.45 -8.39 5.71
CA THR A 30 -2.51 -8.27 7.17
C THR A 30 -1.29 -8.94 7.80
N LEU A 31 -0.62 -8.24 8.70
CA LEU A 31 0.48 -8.80 9.48
C LEU A 31 -0.01 -9.34 10.82
N SER A 32 0.51 -10.51 11.19
CA SER A 32 0.38 -11.02 12.55
C SER A 32 1.38 -10.33 13.47
N ALA A 33 0.95 -10.02 14.70
CA ALA A 33 1.83 -9.48 15.73
C ALA A 33 3.05 -10.37 15.94
N ASP A 34 4.18 -9.75 16.24
CA ASP A 34 5.46 -10.37 16.59
C ASP A 34 6.05 -11.28 15.49
N THR A 35 5.42 -11.32 14.31
CA THR A 35 5.85 -12.13 13.18
C THR A 35 6.65 -11.26 12.22
N ALA A 36 7.91 -11.63 12.00
CA ALA A 36 8.77 -10.93 11.08
C ALA A 36 8.36 -11.18 9.62
N LEU A 37 8.03 -10.10 8.93
CA LEU A 37 7.94 -10.06 7.47
C LEU A 37 9.29 -9.68 6.89
N LYS A 38 9.72 -10.43 5.87
CA LYS A 38 10.92 -10.13 5.09
C LYS A 38 10.51 -9.64 3.71
N ALA A 39 11.12 -8.54 3.29
CA ALA A 39 10.98 -7.98 1.96
C ALA A 39 12.36 -7.59 1.43
N LYS A 40 12.49 -7.51 0.11
CA LYS A 40 13.71 -7.08 -0.55
C LYS A 40 13.36 -6.04 -1.61
N PHE A 41 14.05 -4.91 -1.54
CA PHE A 41 13.92 -3.78 -2.46
C PHE A 41 15.26 -3.56 -3.12
N ASP A 42 15.45 -4.17 -4.29
CA ASP A 42 16.74 -4.20 -4.98
C ASP A 42 17.87 -4.74 -4.07
N ALA A 43 18.87 -3.92 -3.73
CA ALA A 43 19.97 -4.30 -2.85
C ALA A 43 19.64 -4.16 -1.34
N VAL A 44 18.46 -3.65 -0.98
CA VAL A 44 18.06 -3.39 0.40
C VAL A 44 17.16 -4.51 0.91
N ASP A 45 17.65 -5.25 1.91
CA ASP A 45 16.87 -6.20 2.69
C ASP A 45 16.12 -5.47 3.80
N VAL A 46 14.82 -5.76 3.94
CA VAL A 46 13.94 -5.15 4.93
C VAL A 46 13.30 -6.25 5.77
N ASN A 47 13.46 -6.14 7.08
CA ASN A 47 12.76 -6.94 8.08
C ASN A 47 11.81 -6.03 8.85
N LEU A 48 10.55 -6.45 8.96
CA LEU A 48 9.50 -5.67 9.56
C LEU A 48 8.68 -6.54 10.51
N TYR A 49 8.36 -6.01 11.68
CA TYR A 49 7.39 -6.62 12.58
C TYR A 49 6.72 -5.52 13.42
N TYR A 50 5.66 -5.88 14.14
CA TYR A 50 5.07 -4.98 15.11
C TYR A 50 4.71 -5.70 16.40
N HIS A 51 4.66 -4.92 17.48
CA HIS A 51 4.29 -5.35 18.82
C HIS A 51 3.15 -4.46 19.33
N PRO A 52 2.01 -5.01 19.78
CA PRO A 52 1.02 -4.25 20.53
C PRO A 52 1.60 -3.75 21.85
N THR A 53 1.43 -2.47 22.15
CA THR A 53 1.83 -1.84 23.42
C THR A 53 0.67 -1.03 23.98
N GLN A 54 0.78 -0.59 25.24
CA GLN A 54 -0.21 0.32 25.84
C GLN A 54 -0.33 1.65 25.08
N ALA A 55 0.74 2.10 24.42
CA ALA A 55 0.77 3.35 23.67
C ALA A 55 0.28 3.23 22.22
N GLY A 56 0.03 2.01 21.73
CA GLY A 56 -0.31 1.73 20.33
C GLY A 56 0.51 0.58 19.76
N TYR A 57 0.54 0.44 18.44
CA TYR A 57 1.29 -0.62 17.78
C TYR A 57 2.70 -0.13 17.47
N GLN A 58 3.69 -0.66 18.19
CA GLN A 58 5.09 -0.35 17.91
C GLN A 58 5.54 -1.14 16.69
N VAL A 59 5.72 -0.44 15.58
CA VAL A 59 6.28 -0.97 14.33
C VAL A 59 7.79 -0.82 14.39
N VAL A 60 8.50 -1.90 14.08
CA VAL A 60 9.95 -1.93 13.96
C VAL A 60 10.30 -2.33 12.54
N VAL A 61 11.13 -1.52 11.90
CA VAL A 61 11.66 -1.79 10.56
C VAL A 61 13.17 -1.75 10.62
N THR A 62 13.80 -2.82 10.19
CA THR A 62 15.26 -2.90 10.02
C THR A 62 15.54 -3.04 8.53
N ALA A 63 16.26 -2.07 7.96
CA ALA A 63 16.64 -2.04 6.56
C ALA A 63 18.15 -1.96 6.42
N GLY A 64 18.73 -2.63 5.43
CA GLY A 64 20.17 -2.57 5.17
C GLY A 64 20.53 -3.34 3.90
N THR A 65 21.75 -3.16 3.43
CA THR A 65 22.35 -3.98 2.38
C THR A 65 23.13 -5.15 2.99
N GLN A 66 23.88 -5.88 2.17
CA GLN A 66 24.80 -6.92 2.67
C GLN A 66 25.96 -6.36 3.50
N ASP A 67 26.25 -5.06 3.40
CA ASP A 67 27.19 -4.37 4.30
C ASP A 67 26.51 -4.10 5.66
N PRO A 68 26.99 -4.68 6.77
CA PRO A 68 26.42 -4.46 8.10
C PRO A 68 26.40 -2.98 8.51
N ALA A 69 27.36 -2.17 8.04
CA ALA A 69 27.44 -0.74 8.35
C ALA A 69 26.31 0.09 7.72
N SER A 70 25.60 -0.47 6.73
CA SER A 70 24.44 0.15 6.08
C SER A 70 23.11 -0.09 6.81
N THR A 71 23.13 -0.85 7.93
CA THR A 71 21.91 -1.22 8.65
C THR A 71 21.32 -0.05 9.44
N VAL A 72 20.05 0.23 9.21
CA VAL A 72 19.26 1.22 9.95
C VAL A 72 18.04 0.55 10.56
N ARG A 73 17.76 0.87 11.82
CA ARG A 73 16.54 0.46 12.51
C ARG A 73 15.66 1.67 12.79
N PHE A 74 14.46 1.66 12.23
CA PHE A 74 13.41 2.64 12.47
C PHE A 74 12.34 2.05 13.40
N VAL A 75 11.89 2.85 14.36
CA VAL A 75 10.84 2.48 15.32
C VAL A 75 9.81 3.59 15.38
N SER A 76 8.54 3.23 15.21
CA SER A 76 7.41 4.15 15.33
C SER A 76 6.27 3.47 16.07
N THR A 77 5.49 4.24 16.83
CA THR A 77 4.27 3.75 17.48
C THR A 77 3.06 4.33 16.77
N LEU A 78 2.22 3.46 16.22
CA LEU A 78 0.99 3.84 15.52
C LEU A 78 -0.20 3.81 16.49
N ALA A 79 -0.82 4.98 16.67
CA ALA A 79 -2.15 5.12 17.24
C ALA A 79 -3.22 4.55 16.28
N PRO A 80 -4.49 4.42 16.70
CA PRO A 80 -5.56 4.01 15.79
C PRO A 80 -5.58 4.87 14.52
N ASP A 81 -5.78 4.20 13.37
CA ASP A 81 -5.87 4.81 12.03
C ASP A 81 -4.62 5.57 11.55
N GLN A 82 -3.51 5.50 12.28
CA GLN A 82 -2.25 6.09 11.83
C GLN A 82 -1.54 5.21 10.81
N GLU A 83 -0.76 5.89 9.97
CA GLU A 83 0.09 5.30 8.95
C GLU A 83 1.54 5.75 9.15
N THR A 84 2.47 4.87 8.83
CA THR A 84 3.87 5.23 8.60
C THR A 84 4.31 4.71 7.23
N VAL A 85 5.22 5.44 6.60
CA VAL A 85 5.79 5.09 5.30
C VAL A 85 7.30 4.89 5.47
N VAL A 86 7.80 3.75 5.00
CA VAL A 86 9.24 3.51 4.85
C VAL A 86 9.56 3.62 3.37
N SER A 87 10.39 4.60 3.03
CA SER A 87 10.75 4.91 1.65
C SER A 87 12.21 4.55 1.39
N VAL A 88 12.45 3.67 0.43
CA VAL A 88 13.80 3.34 -0.05
C VAL A 88 14.04 4.17 -1.32
N PRO A 89 14.96 5.16 -1.27
CA PRO A 89 15.25 6.00 -2.42
C PRO A 89 15.87 5.15 -3.54
N ARG A 90 15.56 5.53 -4.79
CA ARG A 90 16.19 4.99 -5.99
C ARG A 90 17.10 6.07 -6.62
N GLY A 91 17.42 5.93 -7.91
CA GLY A 91 18.21 6.93 -8.63
C GLY A 91 17.52 8.30 -8.68
N ALA A 92 18.30 9.35 -8.95
CA ALA A 92 17.77 10.70 -9.09
C ALA A 92 16.64 10.75 -10.14
N GLY A 93 15.51 11.35 -9.77
CA GLY A 93 14.32 11.43 -10.62
C GLY A 93 13.45 10.16 -10.68
N GLN A 94 13.83 9.08 -9.99
CA GLN A 94 13.02 7.86 -9.89
C GLN A 94 12.11 7.91 -8.66
N GLN A 95 10.89 7.38 -8.79
CA GLN A 95 10.00 7.21 -7.63
C GLN A 95 10.63 6.26 -6.62
N ALA A 96 10.57 6.57 -5.34
CA ALA A 96 11.05 5.68 -4.30
C ALA A 96 10.19 4.41 -4.19
N LEU A 97 10.76 3.35 -3.62
CA LEU A 97 10.00 2.17 -3.25
C LEU A 97 9.44 2.39 -1.85
N GLU A 98 8.12 2.51 -1.73
CA GLU A 98 7.44 2.80 -0.46
C GLU A 98 6.75 1.56 0.11
N LEU A 99 7.09 1.20 1.35
CA LEU A 99 6.25 0.35 2.18
C LEU A 99 5.34 1.22 3.03
N ARG A 100 4.04 1.00 2.94
CA ARG A 100 3.06 1.73 3.77
C ARG A 100 2.47 0.80 4.79
N LEU A 101 2.53 1.21 6.05
CA LEU A 101 2.02 0.46 7.20
C LEU A 101 0.92 1.26 7.84
N ARG A 102 -0.29 0.73 7.81
CA ARG A 102 -1.45 1.39 8.37
C ARG A 102 -2.08 0.51 9.45
N ARG A 103 -2.35 1.11 10.60
CA ARG A 103 -3.17 0.44 11.61
C ARG A 103 -4.64 0.61 11.23
N VAL A 104 -5.34 -0.51 11.03
CA VAL A 104 -6.78 -0.54 10.71
C VAL A 104 -7.48 -1.38 11.77
N GLY A 105 -8.20 -0.72 12.67
CA GLY A 105 -8.75 -1.35 13.87
C GLY A 105 -7.66 -2.05 14.70
N ASP A 106 -7.81 -3.36 14.86
CA ASP A 106 -6.88 -4.21 15.62
C ASP A 106 -5.88 -4.98 14.74
N GLN A 107 -5.70 -4.52 13.51
CA GLN A 107 -4.80 -5.13 12.53
C GLN A 107 -3.78 -4.11 12.02
N LEU A 108 -2.62 -4.61 11.63
CA LEU A 108 -1.66 -3.85 10.85
C LEU A 108 -1.74 -4.32 9.40
N GLU A 109 -2.05 -3.39 8.49
CA GLU A 109 -2.02 -3.63 7.06
C GLU A 109 -0.71 -3.11 6.47
N LEU A 110 -0.06 -3.95 5.67
CA LEU A 110 1.09 -3.57 4.86
C LEU A 110 0.68 -3.49 3.40
N VAL A 111 0.89 -2.33 2.79
CA VAL A 111 0.79 -2.14 1.35
C VAL A 111 2.19 -2.15 0.76
N ARG A 112 2.46 -3.13 -0.10
CA ARG A 112 3.74 -3.25 -0.81
C ARG A 112 3.81 -2.26 -1.99
N PRO A 113 5.01 -1.77 -2.34
CA PRO A 113 5.16 -0.97 -3.55
C PRO A 113 4.85 -1.83 -4.78
N VAL A 114 4.24 -1.20 -5.77
CA VAL A 114 4.08 -1.78 -7.12
C VAL A 114 5.41 -1.57 -7.88
N SER A 115 5.97 -2.67 -8.38
CA SER A 115 7.22 -2.69 -9.16
C SER A 115 7.04 -2.08 -10.54
#